data_AF-A0A1Y1KQL5-F1
#
_entry.id   AF-A0A1Y1KQL5-F1
#
_cell.length_a   1.000
_cell.length_b   1.000
_cell.length_c   1.000
_cell.angle_alpha   90.00
_cell.angle_beta   90.00
_cell.angle_gamma   90.00
#
_symmetry.space_group_name_H-M   'P 1'
#
loop_
_entity.id
_entity.type
_entity.pdbx_description
1 polymer ?
#
loop_
_entity_poly.entity_id
_entity_poly.type
_entity_poly.pdbx_seq_one_letter_code
_entity_poly.pdbx_strand_id
1 'polypeptide(L)'
;SKWHRTRNPADKTICNRLANTIKNKLKLLKQETFQHYLTSLSSADNSIWKISKANKRPQAVNPPLRKPNNEWARTDQDKADLFAEHFAEVFTPYSDVPDIEVEAFLQTPLQMSLPV
;
A
#
# COMPACT_ATOMS: atom_id res chain seq x y z
N SER A 1 38.24 5.35 13.88
CA SER A 1 38.69 4.73 12.61
C SER A 1 39.81 5.57 12.01
N LYS A 2 40.91 4.97 11.53
CA LYS A 2 42.14 5.66 11.08
C LYS A 2 41.86 6.74 10.03
N TRP A 3 41.01 6.44 9.04
CA TRP A 3 40.52 7.38 8.03
C TRP A 3 39.88 8.64 8.62
N HIS A 4 39.10 8.54 9.70
CA HIS A 4 38.42 9.71 10.29
C HIS A 4 39.43 10.71 10.89
N ARG A 5 40.62 10.23 11.26
CA ARG A 5 41.70 11.05 11.83
C ARG A 5 42.67 11.57 10.77
N THR A 6 43.03 10.75 9.79
CA THR A 6 44.03 11.09 8.76
C THR A 6 43.42 11.72 7.52
N ARG A 7 42.12 11.53 7.27
CA ARG A 7 41.40 11.85 6.01
C ARG A 7 42.10 11.35 4.74
N ASN A 8 42.99 10.36 4.87
CA ASN A 8 43.74 9.80 3.74
C ASN A 8 42.84 8.85 2.90
N PRO A 9 42.73 9.06 1.57
CA PRO A 9 41.97 8.17 0.68
C PRO A 9 42.40 6.70 0.74
N ALA A 10 43.69 6.40 0.93
CA ALA A 10 44.19 5.03 1.01
C ALA A 10 43.62 4.27 2.22
N ASP A 11 43.58 4.91 3.40
CA ASP A 11 42.99 4.34 4.61
C ASP A 11 41.48 4.07 4.42
N LYS A 12 40.77 4.93 3.68
CA LYS A 12 39.35 4.74 3.34
C LYS A 12 39.14 3.52 2.45
N THR A 13 39.95 3.35 1.41
CA THR A 13 39.87 2.21 0.49
C THR A 13 40.11 0.89 1.23
N ILE A 14 41.10 0.83 2.10
CA ILE A 14 41.38 -0.36 2.92
C ILE A 14 40.20 -0.68 3.83
N CYS A 15 39.65 0.32 4.53
CA CYS A 15 38.50 0.16 5.41
C CYS A 15 37.27 -0.38 4.65
N ASN A 16 36.93 0.23 3.50
CA ASN A 16 35.81 -0.19 2.68
C ASN A 16 35.99 -1.62 2.14
N ARG A 17 37.21 -1.98 1.71
CA ARG A 17 37.52 -3.33 1.25
C ARG A 17 37.27 -4.35 2.36
N LEU A 18 37.82 -4.11 3.55
CA LEU A 18 37.63 -4.99 4.71
C LEU A 18 36.15 -5.10 5.11
N ALA A 19 35.44 -3.96 5.16
CA ALA A 19 34.01 -3.94 5.46
C ALA A 19 33.20 -4.75 4.44
N ASN A 20 33.50 -4.61 3.14
CA ASN A 20 32.84 -5.37 2.09
C ASN A 20 33.17 -6.87 2.18
N THR A 21 34.42 -7.24 2.48
CA THR A 21 34.80 -8.64 2.70
C THR A 21 33.98 -9.25 3.84
N ILE A 22 33.81 -8.52 4.96
CA ILE A 22 33.01 -8.99 6.10
C ILE A 22 31.54 -9.11 5.68
N LYS A 23 30.96 -8.09 5.05
CA LYS A 23 29.57 -8.12 4.56
C LYS A 23 29.33 -9.31 3.64
N ASN A 24 30.25 -9.58 2.73
CA ASN A 24 30.16 -10.70 1.79
C ASN A 24 30.23 -12.05 2.52
N LYS A 25 31.17 -12.22 3.45
CA LYS A 25 31.26 -13.44 4.27
C LYS A 25 29.99 -13.67 5.09
N LEU A 26 29.44 -12.61 5.70
CA LEU A 26 28.18 -12.69 6.44
C LEU A 26 27.00 -13.04 5.54
N LYS A 27 26.97 -12.50 4.31
CA LYS A 27 25.94 -12.85 3.32
C LYS A 27 26.02 -14.33 2.94
N LEU A 28 27.22 -14.85 2.68
CA LEU A 28 27.43 -16.26 2.36
C LEU A 28 26.99 -17.18 3.52
N LEU A 29 27.41 -16.87 4.74
CA LEU A 29 27.01 -17.65 5.92
C LEU A 29 25.49 -17.64 6.12
N LYS A 30 24.83 -16.49 5.95
CA LYS A 30 23.37 -16.40 6.01
C LYS A 30 22.69 -17.22 4.90
N GLN A 31 23.27 -17.24 3.71
CA GLN A 31 22.76 -18.06 2.61
C GLN A 31 22.90 -19.55 2.93
N GLU A 32 24.08 -20.00 3.37
CA GLU A 32 24.34 -21.40 3.71
C GLU A 32 23.41 -21.90 4.83
N THR A 33 23.28 -21.11 5.89
CA THR A 33 22.37 -21.43 7.00
C THR A 33 20.91 -21.50 6.53
N PHE A 34 20.49 -20.60 5.64
CA PHE A 34 19.14 -20.64 5.06
C PHE A 34 18.93 -21.84 4.13
N GLN A 35 19.93 -22.21 3.32
CA GLN A 35 19.85 -23.40 2.47
C GLN A 35 19.75 -24.67 3.31
N HIS A 36 20.59 -24.81 4.34
CA HIS A 36 20.51 -25.95 5.27
C HIS A 36 19.15 -26.01 5.97
N TYR A 37 18.62 -24.86 6.36
CA TYR A 37 17.28 -24.76 6.94
C TYR A 37 16.21 -25.27 5.97
N LEU A 38 16.22 -24.84 4.71
CA LEU A 38 15.28 -25.31 3.69
C LEU A 38 15.38 -26.83 3.45
N THR A 39 16.58 -27.40 3.41
CA THR A 39 16.77 -28.85 3.22
C THR A 39 16.30 -29.67 4.42
N SER A 40 16.27 -29.08 5.62
CA SER A 40 15.75 -29.74 6.82
C SER A 40 14.22 -29.76 6.92
N LEU A 41 13.51 -29.08 6.01
CA LEU A 41 12.05 -29.04 6.04
C LEU A 41 11.45 -30.32 5.49
N SER A 42 10.41 -30.81 6.17
CA SER A 42 9.74 -32.07 5.86
C SER A 42 8.24 -31.90 5.97
N SER A 43 7.50 -32.48 5.03
CA SER A 43 6.04 -32.54 5.06
C SER A 43 5.51 -33.44 6.18
N ALA A 44 6.29 -34.44 6.61
CA ALA A 44 5.88 -35.39 7.65
C ALA A 44 5.80 -34.74 9.04
N ASP A 45 6.70 -33.80 9.34
CA ASP A 45 6.85 -33.21 10.68
C ASP A 45 6.09 -31.89 10.85
N ASN A 46 5.23 -31.54 9.87
CA ASN A 46 4.49 -30.28 9.80
C ASN A 46 5.38 -29.01 9.83
N SER A 47 6.70 -29.13 9.61
CA SER A 47 7.63 -27.99 9.70
C SER A 47 7.36 -26.95 8.61
N ILE A 48 7.02 -27.39 7.39
CA ILE A 48 6.62 -26.51 6.29
C ILE A 48 5.38 -25.68 6.67
N TRP A 49 4.36 -26.31 7.27
CA TRP A 49 3.15 -25.61 7.68
C TRP A 49 3.40 -24.58 8.78
N LYS A 50 4.23 -24.92 9.78
CA LYS A 50 4.62 -23.98 10.85
C LYS A 50 5.28 -22.73 10.28
N ILE A 51 6.16 -22.91 9.30
CA ILE A 51 6.87 -21.81 8.63
C ILE A 51 5.93 -20.98 7.78
N SER A 52 5.10 -21.64 6.97
CA SER A 52 4.10 -20.97 6.15
C SER A 52 3.18 -20.11 7.01
N LYS A 53 2.74 -20.64 8.16
CA LYS A 53 1.91 -19.92 9.14
C LYS A 53 2.65 -18.72 9.75
N ALA A 54 3.91 -18.89 10.15
CA ALA A 54 4.71 -17.81 10.72
C ALA A 54 5.03 -16.68 9.70
N ASN A 55 5.20 -17.04 8.43
CA ASN A 55 5.46 -16.10 7.34
C ASN A 55 4.20 -15.43 6.79
N LYS A 56 3.01 -15.74 7.32
CA LYS A 56 1.79 -15.01 6.94
C LYS A 56 1.94 -13.56 7.38
N ARG A 57 1.76 -12.63 6.44
CA ARG A 57 1.74 -11.20 6.75
C ARG A 57 0.64 -10.95 7.78
N PRO A 58 0.91 -10.12 8.82
CA PRO A 58 -0.16 -9.64 9.69
C PRO A 58 -1.25 -9.02 8.82
N GLN A 59 -2.49 -9.46 9.01
CA GLN A 59 -3.61 -8.85 8.31
C GLN A 59 -3.75 -7.41 8.83
N ALA A 60 -3.72 -6.43 7.94
CA ALA A 60 -4.01 -5.05 8.31
C ALA A 60 -5.44 -5.00 8.85
N VAL A 61 -5.59 -4.53 10.09
CA VAL A 61 -6.91 -4.37 10.70
C VAL A 61 -7.57 -3.17 10.05
N ASN A 62 -8.77 -3.36 9.50
CA ASN A 62 -9.56 -2.25 8.97
C ASN A 62 -9.98 -1.33 10.11
N PRO A 63 -9.52 -0.06 10.13
CA PRO A 63 -9.81 0.84 11.24
C PRO A 63 -11.32 1.11 11.36
N PRO A 64 -11.82 1.44 12.56
CA PRO A 64 -13.19 1.88 12.75
C PRO A 64 -13.49 3.14 11.92
N LEU A 65 -14.70 3.24 11.38
CA LEU A 65 -15.18 4.42 10.66
C LEU A 65 -15.93 5.35 11.61
N ARG A 66 -15.91 6.66 11.35
CA ARG A 66 -16.65 7.63 12.16
C ARG A 66 -18.06 7.79 11.62
N LYS A 67 -19.07 7.53 12.45
CA LYS A 67 -20.48 7.75 12.14
C LYS A 67 -20.81 9.25 12.20
N PRO A 68 -21.84 9.73 11.50
CA PRO A 68 -22.32 11.11 11.61
C PRO A 68 -22.67 11.51 13.05
N ASN A 69 -23.16 10.55 13.85
CA ASN A 69 -23.52 10.73 15.26
C ASN A 69 -22.32 10.83 16.21
N ASN A 70 -21.10 10.99 15.68
CA ASN A 70 -19.83 11.03 16.41
C ASN A 70 -19.46 9.71 17.13
N GLU A 71 -20.18 8.63 16.85
CA GLU A 71 -19.86 7.27 17.28
C GLU A 71 -18.92 6.57 16.29
N TRP A 72 -18.40 5.39 16.68
CA TRP A 72 -17.48 4.61 15.86
C TRP A 72 -18.12 3.32 15.35
N ALA A 73 -18.11 3.11 14.03
CA ALA A 73 -18.45 1.84 13.39
C ALA A 73 -17.27 0.86 13.52
N ARG A 74 -17.35 -0.02 14.53
CA ARG A 74 -16.25 -0.95 14.87
C ARG A 74 -16.42 -2.31 14.20
N THR A 75 -17.64 -2.83 14.14
CA THR A 75 -17.93 -4.12 13.51
C THR A 75 -17.95 -4.00 11.99
N ASP A 76 -17.76 -5.11 11.29
CA ASP A 76 -17.81 -5.10 9.83
C ASP A 76 -19.23 -4.85 9.32
N GLN A 77 -20.25 -5.28 10.06
CA GLN A 77 -21.65 -4.96 9.78
C GLN A 77 -21.91 -3.44 9.89
N ASP A 78 -21.50 -2.82 11.00
CA ASP A 78 -21.65 -1.37 11.19
C ASP A 78 -21.01 -0.55 10.07
N LYS A 79 -19.84 -1.01 9.58
CA LYS A 79 -19.13 -0.34 8.48
C LYS A 79 -19.89 -0.50 7.16
N ALA A 80 -20.41 -1.70 6.89
CA ALA A 80 -21.19 -1.98 5.69
C ALA A 80 -22.46 -1.13 5.65
N ASP A 81 -23.17 -1.05 6.77
CA ASP A 81 -24.40 -0.25 6.89
C ASP A 81 -24.09 1.25 6.68
N LEU A 82 -23.02 1.77 7.29
CA LEU A 82 -22.59 3.16 7.10
C LEU A 82 -22.25 3.47 5.64
N PHE A 83 -21.58 2.55 4.93
CA PHE A 83 -21.31 2.74 3.51
C PHE A 83 -22.59 2.72 2.68
N ALA A 84 -23.53 1.82 2.98
CA ALA A 84 -24.80 1.74 2.29
C ALA A 84 -25.61 3.05 2.44
N GLU A 85 -25.69 3.60 3.66
CA GLU A 85 -26.32 4.88 3.93
C GLU A 85 -25.66 6.02 3.14
N HIS A 86 -24.33 6.10 3.19
CA HIS A 86 -23.58 7.14 2.46
C HIS A 86 -23.80 7.06 0.95
N PHE A 87 -23.79 5.85 0.37
CA PHE A 87 -24.03 5.68 -1.06
C PHE A 87 -25.47 6.01 -1.45
N ALA A 88 -26.45 5.70 -0.61
CA ALA A 88 -27.84 6.08 -0.87
C ALA A 88 -28.02 7.60 -0.92
N GLU A 89 -27.29 8.35 -0.09
CA GLU A 89 -27.32 9.82 -0.08
C GLU A 89 -26.60 10.43 -1.30
N VAL A 90 -25.39 9.95 -1.60
CA VAL A 90 -24.55 10.52 -2.66
C VAL A 90 -25.10 10.20 -4.05
N PHE A 91 -25.62 9.00 -4.26
CA PHE A 91 -26.12 8.56 -5.58
C PHE A 91 -27.62 8.83 -5.71
N THR A 92 -28.01 10.08 -5.51
CA THR A 92 -29.37 10.53 -5.85
C THR A 92 -29.44 11.01 -7.30
N PRO A 93 -30.52 10.70 -8.04
CA PRO A 93 -30.72 11.23 -9.39
C PRO A 93 -30.65 12.75 -9.35
N TYR A 94 -29.98 13.34 -10.34
CA TYR A 94 -30.02 14.79 -10.54
C TYR A 94 -31.50 15.20 -10.68
N SER A 95 -31.89 16.23 -9.92
CA SER A 95 -33.25 16.78 -9.99
C SER A 95 -33.54 17.17 -11.44
N ASP A 96 -34.71 16.81 -11.99
CA ASP A 96 -35.22 17.27 -13.29
C ASP A 96 -35.55 18.78 -13.26
N VAL A 97 -34.79 19.58 -12.52
CA VAL A 97 -34.83 21.04 -12.64
C VAL A 97 -34.12 21.33 -13.96
N PRO A 98 -34.83 21.83 -14.96
CA PRO A 98 -34.18 22.18 -16.19
C PRO A 98 -33.15 23.26 -15.94
N ASP A 99 -31.95 23.05 -16.46
CA ASP A 99 -30.95 24.09 -16.49
C ASP A 99 -31.41 25.17 -17.47
N ILE A 100 -31.76 26.34 -16.93
CA ILE A 100 -32.33 27.47 -17.66
C ILE A 100 -31.40 27.88 -18.81
N GLU A 101 -30.08 27.76 -18.64
CA GLU A 101 -29.11 28.08 -19.68
C GLU A 101 -29.14 27.06 -20.82
N VAL A 102 -29.31 25.78 -20.49
CA VAL A 102 -29.43 24.69 -21.47
C VAL A 102 -30.75 24.80 -22.22
N GLU A 103 -31.85 25.08 -21.54
CA GLU A 103 -33.15 25.30 -22.19
C GLU A 103 -33.12 26.53 -23.11
N ALA A 104 -32.54 27.64 -22.66
CA ALA A 104 -32.38 28.83 -23.48
C ALA A 104 -31.52 28.56 -24.73
N PHE A 105 -30.45 27.77 -24.59
CA PHE A 105 -29.63 27.34 -25.72
C PHE A 105 -30.41 26.45 -26.71
N LEU A 106 -31.17 25.47 -26.21
CA LEU A 106 -32.00 24.59 -27.04
C LEU A 106 -33.13 25.35 -27.77
N GLN A 107 -33.63 26.44 -27.17
CA GLN A 107 -34.62 27.33 -27.78
C GLN A 107 -33.99 28.40 -28.70
N THR A 108 -32.66 28.52 -28.72
CA THR A 108 -32.00 29.47 -29.62
C THR A 108 -32.11 28.97 -31.06
N PRO A 109 -32.61 29.78 -32.00
CA PRO A 109 -32.73 29.36 -33.39
C PRO A 109 -31.35 29.02 -33.97
N LEU A 110 -31.27 27.86 -34.64
CA LEU A 110 -30.06 27.38 -35.29
C LEU A 110 -29.51 28.44 -36.25
N GLN A 111 -28.23 28.80 -36.10
CA GLN A 111 -27.58 29.73 -37.02
C GLN A 111 -27.52 29.10 -38.42
N MET A 112 -28.28 29.68 -39.34
CA MET A 112 -28.35 29.23 -40.74
C MET A 112 -27.16 29.68 -41.60
N SER A 113 -26.17 30.36 -41.01
CA SER A 113 -24.99 30.85 -41.71
C SER A 113 -23.74 30.76 -40.82
N LEU A 114 -22.59 30.51 -41.44
CA LEU A 114 -21.30 30.43 -40.77
C LEU A 114 -20.91 31.80 -40.17
N PRO A 115 -20.30 31.83 -38.96
CA PRO A 115 -19.79 33.07 -38.38
C PRO A 115 -18.65 33.63 -39.25
N VAL A 116 -18.67 34.95 -39.46
CA VAL A 116 -17.66 35.71 -40.24
C VAL A 116 -16.37 35.89 -39.45
#